data_AF-A0A538QNM3-F1
#
_entry.id   AF-A0A538QNM3-F1
#
_cell.length_a   1.000
_cell.length_b   1.000
_cell.length_c   1.000
_cell.angle_alpha   90.00
_cell.angle_beta   90.00
_cell.angle_gamma   90.00
#
_symmetry.space_group_name_H-M   'P 1'
#
loop_
_entity.id
_entity.type
_entity.pdbx_description
1 polymer ?
#
loop_
_entity_poly.entity_id
_entity_poly.type
_entity_poly.pdbx_seq_one_letter_code
_entity_poly.pdbx_strand_id
1 'polypeptide(L)'
;MKDWLLRGAARAALAPPLVHVLARSRRRGVDRDLDRQIAAVLAVSRLLRLPALDTMEPPRARTFAEAGFSPLEVAPMAMAEVTDTTVAGRGGPIPVRIFVPHDAGPNWLVYLHGGGGVIGSIRSSEPVNRLIAAQTGCVVASVEYRLGPEHRHPAAIDDACAAWDALTARVGNG
;
A
#
# COMPACT_ATOMS: atom_id res chain seq x y z
N MET A 1 -1.48 12.89 -18.29
CA MET A 1 -0.94 12.39 -19.59
C MET A 1 0.50 11.82 -19.52
N LYS A 2 1.25 11.96 -18.40
CA LYS A 2 2.64 11.45 -18.26
C LYS A 2 2.78 10.14 -17.47
N ASP A 3 1.82 9.80 -16.62
CA ASP A 3 1.96 8.69 -15.65
C ASP A 3 1.93 7.30 -16.27
N TRP A 4 1.19 7.10 -17.37
CA TRP A 4 1.14 5.83 -18.10
C TRP A 4 2.48 5.48 -18.77
N LEU A 5 3.20 6.47 -19.29
CA LEU A 5 4.52 6.27 -19.91
C LEU A 5 5.57 5.87 -18.86
N LEU A 6 5.52 6.47 -17.66
CA LEU A 6 6.40 6.12 -16.56
C LEU A 6 6.12 4.69 -16.04
N ARG A 7 4.84 4.29 -15.94
CA ARG A 7 4.45 2.92 -15.59
C ARG A 7 4.87 1.89 -16.63
N GLY A 8 4.68 2.20 -17.91
CA GLY A 8 5.14 1.35 -19.02
C GLY A 8 6.67 1.17 -19.05
N ALA A 9 7.43 2.25 -18.83
CA ALA A 9 8.88 2.20 -18.75
C ALA A 9 9.40 1.43 -17.53
N ALA A 10 8.74 1.57 -16.37
CA ALA A 10 9.02 0.79 -15.16
C ALA A 10 8.89 -0.71 -15.40
N ARG A 11 7.78 -1.11 -16.03
CA ARG A 11 7.44 -2.49 -16.33
C ARG A 11 8.38 -3.10 -17.36
N ALA A 12 8.77 -2.33 -18.38
CA ALA A 12 9.79 -2.74 -19.34
C ALA A 12 11.15 -2.95 -18.66
N ALA A 13 11.57 -2.07 -17.76
CA ALA A 13 12.83 -2.21 -17.02
C ALA A 13 12.84 -3.43 -16.06
N LEU A 14 11.66 -3.90 -15.64
CA LEU A 14 11.45 -5.12 -14.86
C LEU A 14 11.32 -6.41 -15.70
N ALA A 15 11.43 -6.33 -17.02
CA ALA A 15 11.45 -7.52 -17.87
C ALA A 15 12.71 -8.37 -17.60
N PRO A 16 12.64 -9.72 -17.64
CA PRO A 16 13.73 -10.61 -17.25
C PRO A 16 15.13 -10.32 -17.86
N PRO A 17 15.25 -10.02 -19.18
CA PRO A 17 16.55 -9.70 -19.76
C PRO A 17 17.12 -8.36 -19.26
N LEU A 18 16.27 -7.36 -19.03
CA LEU A 18 16.67 -6.04 -18.52
C LEU A 18 17.02 -6.08 -17.03
N VAL A 19 16.28 -6.85 -16.23
CA VAL A 19 16.60 -7.09 -14.81
C VAL A 19 18.01 -7.70 -14.67
N HIS A 20 18.36 -8.67 -15.50
CA HIS A 20 19.70 -9.27 -15.47
C HIS A 20 20.80 -8.27 -15.81
N VAL A 21 20.57 -7.35 -16.74
CA VAL A 21 21.53 -6.30 -17.13
C VAL A 21 21.63 -5.23 -16.04
N LEU A 22 20.50 -4.72 -15.55
CA LEU A 22 20.45 -3.68 -14.52
C LEU A 22 21.00 -4.16 -13.18
N ALA A 23 20.71 -5.42 -12.81
CA ALA A 23 21.23 -6.07 -11.61
C ALA A 23 22.72 -6.48 -11.74
N ARG A 24 23.40 -6.28 -12.88
CA ARG A 24 24.88 -6.43 -12.93
C ARG A 24 25.58 -5.38 -12.08
N SER A 25 24.94 -4.23 -11.84
CA SER A 25 25.42 -3.18 -10.91
C SER A 25 25.53 -3.68 -9.46
N ARG A 26 24.78 -4.73 -9.11
CA ARG A 26 24.83 -5.44 -7.81
C ARG A 26 26.23 -5.99 -7.47
N ARG A 27 27.16 -6.09 -8.43
CA ARG A 27 28.48 -6.71 -8.19
C ARG A 27 29.43 -5.88 -7.31
N ARG A 28 29.07 -4.67 -6.88
CA ARG A 28 29.88 -3.82 -5.96
C ARG A 28 29.00 -3.00 -5.01
N GLY A 29 29.47 -2.75 -3.79
CA GLY A 29 28.83 -1.83 -2.83
C GLY A 29 27.67 -2.43 -2.01
N VAL A 30 26.86 -1.56 -1.40
CA VAL A 30 25.77 -1.89 -0.46
C VAL A 30 24.69 -2.80 -1.09
N ASP A 31 24.58 -2.82 -2.41
CA ASP A 31 23.58 -3.61 -3.13
C ASP A 31 23.97 -5.09 -3.29
N ARG A 32 25.19 -5.50 -2.91
CA ARG A 32 25.75 -6.84 -3.20
C ARG A 32 24.86 -8.00 -2.78
N ASP A 33 24.12 -7.85 -1.70
CA ASP A 33 23.31 -8.92 -1.11
C ASP A 33 21.81 -8.79 -1.40
N LEU A 34 21.38 -7.76 -2.15
CA LEU A 34 19.97 -7.54 -2.50
C LEU A 34 19.45 -8.53 -3.53
N ASP A 35 18.17 -8.90 -3.43
CA ASP A 35 17.50 -9.64 -4.51
C ASP A 35 17.68 -8.92 -5.87
N ARG A 36 17.77 -9.69 -6.96
CA ARG A 36 18.06 -9.13 -8.30
C ARG A 36 16.99 -8.18 -8.79
N GLN A 37 15.72 -8.47 -8.52
CA GLN A 37 14.61 -7.59 -8.93
C GLN A 37 14.64 -6.29 -8.12
N ILE A 38 14.90 -6.36 -6.82
CA ILE A 38 15.06 -5.19 -5.95
C ILE A 38 16.24 -4.33 -6.39
N ALA A 39 17.40 -4.94 -6.67
CA ALA A 39 18.56 -4.23 -7.18
C ALA A 39 18.28 -3.53 -8.52
N ALA A 40 17.51 -4.16 -9.41
CA ALA A 40 17.10 -3.55 -10.68
C ALA A 40 16.16 -2.35 -10.46
N VAL A 41 15.19 -2.44 -9.56
CA VAL A 41 14.30 -1.31 -9.19
C VAL A 41 15.13 -0.12 -8.67
N LEU A 42 16.08 -0.36 -7.77
CA LEU A 42 16.94 0.69 -7.24
C LEU A 42 17.85 1.30 -8.32
N ALA A 43 18.39 0.48 -9.22
CA ALA A 43 19.17 0.96 -10.35
C ALA A 43 18.35 1.87 -11.29
N VAL A 44 17.09 1.50 -11.58
CA VAL A 44 16.16 2.33 -12.37
C VAL A 44 15.84 3.63 -11.64
N SER A 45 15.55 3.57 -10.33
CA SER A 45 15.27 4.75 -9.51
C SER A 45 16.43 5.75 -9.56
N ARG A 46 17.68 5.27 -9.41
CA ARG A 46 18.90 6.09 -9.53
C ARG A 46 19.09 6.65 -10.93
N LEU A 47 18.87 5.84 -11.97
CA LEU A 47 18.99 6.27 -13.37
C LEU A 47 17.99 7.39 -13.69
N LEU A 48 16.75 7.24 -13.24
CA LEU A 48 15.67 8.23 -13.42
C LEU A 48 15.76 9.40 -12.45
N ARG A 49 16.70 9.37 -11.49
CA ARG A 49 16.86 10.36 -10.42
C ARG A 49 15.53 10.64 -9.71
N LEU A 50 14.83 9.58 -9.34
CA LEU A 50 13.56 9.72 -8.64
C LEU A 50 13.83 10.45 -7.30
N PRO A 51 13.08 11.53 -7.00
CA PRO A 51 13.24 12.26 -5.75
C PRO A 51 12.86 11.39 -4.55
N ALA A 52 13.56 11.58 -3.44
CA ALA A 52 13.24 10.91 -2.19
C ALA A 52 11.98 11.53 -1.57
N LEU A 53 11.11 10.69 -0.98
CA LEU A 53 9.80 11.11 -0.48
C LEU A 53 9.89 12.13 0.66
N ASP A 54 10.93 12.03 1.48
CA ASP A 54 11.23 12.93 2.61
C ASP A 54 11.68 14.33 2.19
N THR A 55 12.05 14.52 0.92
CA THR A 55 12.38 15.84 0.36
C THR A 55 11.15 16.60 -0.19
N MET A 56 9.96 16.01 -0.09
CA MET A 56 8.71 16.58 -0.59
C MET A 56 7.81 17.06 0.55
N GLU A 57 7.01 18.09 0.27
CA GLU A 57 5.88 18.44 1.13
C GLU A 57 4.87 17.27 1.24
N PRO A 58 4.28 17.02 2.43
CA PRO A 58 3.45 15.84 2.66
C PRO A 58 2.33 15.61 1.64
N PRO A 59 1.54 16.62 1.21
CA PRO A 59 0.51 16.40 0.20
C PRO A 59 1.09 15.93 -1.14
N ARG A 60 2.26 16.44 -1.53
CA ARG A 60 2.94 16.03 -2.75
C ARG A 60 3.56 14.64 -2.63
N ALA A 61 4.13 14.32 -1.46
CA ALA A 61 4.66 12.99 -1.18
C ALA A 61 3.55 11.92 -1.27
N ARG A 62 2.34 12.21 -0.75
CA ARG A 62 1.15 11.35 -0.85
C ARG A 62 0.79 11.08 -2.31
N THR A 63 0.59 12.13 -3.11
CA THR A 63 0.26 11.97 -4.53
C THR A 63 1.36 11.25 -5.30
N PHE A 64 2.63 11.55 -5.04
CA PHE A 64 3.75 10.89 -5.69
C PHE A 64 3.85 9.40 -5.33
N ALA A 65 3.64 9.04 -4.07
CA ALA A 65 3.63 7.66 -3.61
C ALA A 65 2.43 6.86 -4.18
N GLU A 66 1.24 7.47 -4.27
CA GLU A 66 0.07 6.84 -4.89
C GLU A 66 0.20 6.67 -6.40
N ALA A 67 0.83 7.65 -7.07
CA ALA A 67 1.08 7.59 -8.50
C ALA A 67 2.26 6.66 -8.85
N GLY A 68 3.22 6.55 -7.94
CA GLY A 68 4.53 5.96 -8.11
C GLY A 68 4.52 4.44 -8.11
N PHE A 69 5.37 3.89 -9.00
CA PHE A 69 5.94 2.54 -9.03
C PHE A 69 5.45 1.59 -7.93
N SER A 70 4.24 1.03 -8.07
CA SER A 70 4.04 -0.33 -7.59
C SER A 70 4.72 -1.22 -8.64
N PRO A 71 5.91 -1.79 -8.38
CA PRO A 71 6.49 -2.81 -9.27
C PRO A 71 5.58 -4.04 -9.39
N LEU A 72 4.59 -4.12 -8.50
CA LEU A 72 3.48 -5.06 -8.49
C LEU A 72 2.27 -4.40 -9.15
N GLU A 73 2.29 -4.23 -10.47
CA GLU A 73 1.03 -4.21 -11.24
C GLU A 73 0.45 -5.63 -11.23
N VAL A 74 0.03 -6.07 -10.05
CA VAL A 74 -0.72 -7.30 -9.87
C VAL A 74 -2.15 -6.95 -10.26
N ALA A 75 -2.69 -7.64 -11.26
CA ALA A 75 -4.10 -7.54 -11.58
C ALA A 75 -4.89 -7.74 -10.26
N PRO A 76 -5.78 -6.80 -9.89
CA PRO A 76 -6.42 -6.86 -8.58
C PRO A 76 -7.13 -8.20 -8.44
N MET A 77 -6.78 -8.95 -7.39
CA MET A 77 -7.43 -10.23 -7.10
C MET A 77 -8.93 -9.99 -6.97
N ALA A 78 -9.72 -10.80 -7.69
CA ALA A 78 -11.18 -10.71 -7.67
C ALA A 78 -11.70 -11.03 -6.28
N MET A 79 -12.65 -10.23 -5.80
CA MET A 79 -13.29 -10.37 -4.50
C MET A 79 -14.77 -10.64 -4.73
N ALA A 80 -15.42 -11.35 -3.81
CA ALA A 80 -16.87 -11.49 -3.81
C ALA A 80 -17.56 -10.13 -3.61
N GLU A 81 -17.01 -9.32 -2.70
CA GLU A 81 -17.52 -8.00 -2.39
C GLU A 81 -16.37 -7.05 -2.02
N VAL A 82 -16.50 -5.78 -2.43
CA VAL A 82 -15.66 -4.69 -1.94
C VAL A 82 -16.57 -3.52 -1.61
N THR A 83 -16.59 -3.13 -0.33
CA THR A 83 -17.55 -2.15 0.17
C THR A 83 -16.86 -1.08 1.00
N ASP A 84 -17.19 0.18 0.73
CA ASP A 84 -16.76 1.33 1.51
C ASP A 84 -17.76 1.61 2.63
N THR A 85 -17.25 1.83 3.83
CA THR A 85 -18.03 2.17 5.02
C THR A 85 -17.28 3.18 5.87
N THR A 86 -17.89 3.61 6.97
CA THR A 86 -17.23 4.47 7.96
C THR A 86 -17.47 3.93 9.36
N VAL A 87 -16.53 4.20 10.26
CA VAL A 87 -16.67 3.95 11.70
C VAL A 87 -16.50 5.26 12.45
N ALA A 88 -17.08 5.36 13.64
CA ALA A 88 -16.96 6.57 14.45
C ALA A 88 -15.54 6.69 15.01
N GLY A 89 -14.89 7.82 14.79
CA GLY A 89 -13.59 8.17 15.36
C GLY A 89 -13.66 9.46 16.17
N ARG A 90 -12.66 9.66 17.05
CA ARG A 90 -12.54 10.89 17.86
C ARG A 90 -12.43 12.16 17.01
N GLY A 91 -11.80 12.06 15.84
CA GLY A 91 -11.62 13.16 14.89
C GLY A 91 -12.73 13.29 13.85
N GLY A 92 -13.82 12.51 13.97
CA GLY A 92 -14.86 12.37 12.95
C GLY A 92 -14.91 10.96 12.36
N PRO A 93 -15.74 10.73 11.33
CA PRO A 93 -15.87 9.43 10.68
C PRO A 93 -14.53 8.97 10.07
N ILE A 94 -14.16 7.73 10.32
CA ILE A 94 -12.96 7.09 9.77
C ILE A 94 -13.40 6.20 8.60
N PRO A 95 -12.97 6.48 7.35
CA PRO A 95 -13.26 5.62 6.21
C PRO A 95 -12.62 4.23 6.38
N VAL A 96 -13.37 3.20 6.01
CA VAL A 96 -12.92 1.81 6.00
C VAL A 96 -13.37 1.16 4.71
N ARG A 97 -12.45 0.45 4.04
CA ARG A 97 -12.77 -0.40 2.88
C ARG A 97 -12.69 -1.86 3.27
N ILE A 98 -13.78 -2.60 3.06
CA ILE A 98 -13.88 -4.01 3.38
C ILE A 98 -13.74 -4.83 2.09
N PHE A 99 -12.89 -5.85 2.13
CA PHE A 99 -12.66 -6.81 1.05
C PHE A 99 -13.10 -8.20 1.52
N VAL A 100 -14.07 -8.78 0.82
CA VAL A 100 -14.59 -10.12 1.10
C VAL A 100 -14.12 -11.07 -0.01
N PRO A 101 -13.25 -12.06 0.28
CA PRO A 101 -12.84 -13.05 -0.72
C PRO A 101 -13.98 -14.04 -1.03
N HIS A 102 -13.91 -14.77 -2.14
CA HIS A 102 -14.96 -15.72 -2.54
C HIS A 102 -15.13 -16.90 -1.59
N ASP A 103 -14.05 -17.30 -0.92
CA ASP A 103 -13.96 -18.37 0.05
C ASP A 103 -13.87 -17.83 1.49
N ALA A 104 -14.51 -16.68 1.75
CA ALA A 104 -14.48 -16.02 3.04
C ALA A 104 -14.92 -16.95 4.19
N GLY A 105 -14.01 -17.19 5.13
CA GLY A 105 -14.30 -17.77 6.42
C GLY A 105 -14.79 -16.72 7.43
N PRO A 106 -14.99 -17.10 8.71
CA PRO A 106 -15.50 -16.19 9.73
C PRO A 106 -14.46 -15.18 10.24
N ASN A 107 -13.21 -15.30 9.82
CA ASN A 107 -12.09 -14.53 10.36
C ASN A 107 -11.97 -13.16 9.68
N TRP A 108 -11.68 -12.14 10.48
CA TRP A 108 -11.47 -10.78 10.03
C TRP A 108 -10.03 -10.33 10.30
N LEU A 109 -9.50 -9.49 9.42
CA LEU A 109 -8.22 -8.82 9.58
C LEU A 109 -8.43 -7.31 9.42
N VAL A 110 -8.07 -6.55 10.46
CA VAL A 110 -8.01 -5.08 10.39
C VAL A 110 -6.63 -4.70 9.86
N TYR A 111 -6.60 -4.00 8.73
CA TYR A 111 -5.36 -3.59 8.06
C TYR A 111 -5.12 -2.09 8.24
N LEU A 112 -3.93 -1.76 8.73
CA LEU A 112 -3.42 -0.39 8.82
C LEU A 112 -2.34 -0.25 7.76
N HIS A 113 -2.53 0.66 6.80
CA HIS A 113 -1.56 0.84 5.73
C HIS A 113 -0.21 1.34 6.24
N GLY A 114 0.86 1.06 5.48
CA GLY A 114 2.18 1.62 5.75
C GLY A 114 2.30 3.08 5.28
N GLY A 115 3.52 3.62 5.35
CA GLY A 115 3.82 4.97 4.85
C GLY A 115 4.29 5.96 5.93
N GLY A 116 4.81 5.46 7.05
CA GLY A 116 5.42 6.29 8.10
C GLY A 116 4.45 7.25 8.79
N GLY A 117 3.13 7.03 8.67
CA GLY A 117 2.10 7.93 9.20
C GLY A 117 1.99 9.26 8.45
N VAL A 118 2.59 9.38 7.26
CA VAL A 118 2.58 10.60 6.44
C VAL A 118 2.02 10.35 5.05
N ILE A 119 2.29 9.18 4.47
CA ILE A 119 1.79 8.76 3.16
C ILE A 119 1.01 7.44 3.26
N GLY A 120 0.41 7.04 2.14
CA GLY A 120 -0.45 5.85 2.03
C GLY A 120 -1.92 6.18 2.18
N SER A 121 -2.78 5.27 1.72
CA SER A 121 -4.23 5.33 1.82
C SER A 121 -4.85 3.94 1.69
N ILE A 122 -6.15 3.81 1.90
CA ILE A 122 -6.92 2.59 1.59
C ILE A 122 -6.86 2.26 0.10
N ARG A 123 -6.63 3.26 -0.76
CA ARG A 123 -6.49 3.08 -2.21
C ARG A 123 -5.12 2.52 -2.56
N SER A 124 -4.03 3.06 -2.00
CA SER A 124 -2.68 2.57 -2.29
C SER A 124 -2.44 1.17 -1.71
N SER A 125 -3.17 0.79 -0.66
CA SER A 125 -3.10 -0.53 -0.03
C SER A 125 -4.04 -1.57 -0.63
N GLU A 126 -4.94 -1.19 -1.55
CA GLU A 126 -5.93 -2.11 -2.12
C GLU A 126 -5.32 -3.39 -2.74
N PRO A 127 -4.24 -3.33 -3.55
CA PRO A 127 -3.65 -4.55 -4.12
C PRO A 127 -3.17 -5.55 -3.06
N VAL A 128 -2.53 -5.06 -1.99
CA VAL A 128 -2.04 -5.93 -0.91
C VAL A 128 -3.18 -6.46 -0.06
N ASN A 129 -4.22 -5.66 0.20
CA ASN A 129 -5.41 -6.10 0.93
C ASN A 129 -6.18 -7.20 0.20
N ARG A 130 -6.36 -7.06 -1.12
CA ARG A 130 -6.95 -8.11 -1.96
C ARG A 130 -6.11 -9.38 -1.99
N LEU A 131 -4.79 -9.25 -2.04
CA LEU A 131 -3.88 -10.39 -1.97
C LEU A 131 -4.00 -11.10 -0.62
N ILE A 132 -3.98 -10.37 0.49
CA ILE A 132 -4.13 -10.91 1.84
C ILE A 132 -5.48 -11.62 1.96
N ALA A 133 -6.58 -10.97 1.56
CA ALA A 133 -7.92 -11.55 1.61
C ALA A 133 -7.98 -12.88 0.84
N ALA A 134 -7.55 -12.88 -0.43
CA ALA A 134 -7.57 -14.08 -1.28
C ALA A 134 -6.65 -15.22 -0.79
N GLN A 135 -5.53 -14.90 -0.14
CA GLN A 135 -4.59 -15.92 0.33
C GLN A 135 -4.94 -16.49 1.71
N THR A 136 -5.69 -15.73 2.51
CA THR A 136 -6.00 -16.10 3.90
C THR A 136 -7.45 -16.55 4.10
N GLY A 137 -8.34 -16.28 3.13
CA GLY A 137 -9.79 -16.46 3.29
C GLY A 137 -10.41 -15.54 4.36
N CYS A 138 -9.67 -14.55 4.86
CA CYS A 138 -10.16 -13.58 5.84
C CYS A 138 -10.85 -12.41 5.14
N VAL A 139 -11.89 -11.86 5.77
CA VAL A 139 -12.41 -10.54 5.43
C VAL A 139 -11.38 -9.50 5.86
N VAL A 140 -10.94 -8.63 4.95
CA VAL A 140 -9.93 -7.60 5.26
C VAL A 140 -10.60 -6.22 5.32
N ALA A 141 -10.48 -5.53 6.45
CA ALA A 141 -10.96 -4.17 6.65
C ALA A 141 -9.79 -3.19 6.70
N SER A 142 -9.59 -2.42 5.63
CA SER A 142 -8.52 -1.41 5.50
C SER A 142 -8.97 -0.06 6.06
N VAL A 143 -8.22 0.51 6.99
CA VAL A 143 -8.58 1.73 7.73
C VAL A 143 -7.83 2.95 7.18
N GLU A 144 -8.57 4.01 6.83
CA GLU A 144 -8.04 5.33 6.44
C GLU A 144 -7.81 6.20 7.69
N TYR A 145 -6.77 5.87 8.46
CA TYR A 145 -6.45 6.60 9.68
C TYR A 145 -5.83 7.97 9.37
N ARG A 146 -5.97 8.92 10.30
CA ARG A 146 -5.44 10.29 10.13
C ARG A 146 -3.91 10.32 10.01
N LEU A 147 -3.41 11.12 9.08
CA LEU A 147 -1.98 11.26 8.80
C LEU A 147 -1.38 12.54 9.40
N GLY A 148 -0.10 12.45 9.73
CA GLY A 148 0.73 13.61 10.04
C GLY A 148 1.22 14.32 8.77
N PRO A 149 1.68 15.57 8.89
CA PRO A 149 1.82 16.35 10.14
C PRO A 149 0.52 17.01 10.66
N GLU A 150 -0.57 16.98 9.89
CA GLU A 150 -1.86 17.61 10.22
C GLU A 150 -2.46 17.00 11.49
N HIS A 151 -2.29 15.70 11.66
CA HIS A 151 -2.73 14.96 12.84
C HIS A 151 -1.54 14.26 13.49
N ARG A 152 -0.93 14.94 14.46
CA ARG A 152 0.20 14.38 15.20
C ARG A 152 -0.23 13.20 16.08
N HIS A 153 0.76 12.41 16.51
CA HIS A 153 0.57 11.39 17.53
C HIS A 153 -0.20 11.96 18.74
N PRO A 154 -1.23 11.26 19.27
CA PRO A 154 -1.59 9.85 18.99
C PRO A 154 -2.71 9.65 17.95
N ALA A 155 -3.05 10.63 17.10
CA ALA A 155 -4.27 10.59 16.27
C ALA A 155 -4.47 9.30 15.43
N ALA A 156 -3.43 8.82 14.75
CA ALA A 156 -3.50 7.58 13.98
C ALA A 156 -3.78 6.33 14.84
N ILE A 157 -3.23 6.30 16.05
CA ILE A 157 -3.42 5.19 17.00
C ILE A 157 -4.85 5.23 17.55
N ASP A 158 -5.33 6.41 17.91
CA ASP A 158 -6.72 6.61 18.35
C ASP A 158 -7.71 6.13 17.28
N ASP A 159 -7.43 6.43 16.00
CA ASP A 159 -8.28 5.98 14.88
C ASP A 159 -8.20 4.45 14.68
N ALA A 160 -7.01 3.86 14.78
CA ALA A 160 -6.82 2.42 14.69
C ALA A 160 -7.58 1.66 15.80
N CYS A 161 -7.50 2.15 17.04
CA CYS A 161 -8.24 1.57 18.17
C CYS A 161 -9.75 1.72 17.98
N ALA A 162 -10.23 2.90 17.57
CA ALA A 162 -11.65 3.11 17.32
C ALA A 162 -12.19 2.21 16.20
N ALA A 163 -11.41 2.01 15.12
CA ALA A 163 -11.76 1.09 14.06
C ALA A 163 -11.77 -0.37 14.52
N TRP A 164 -10.77 -0.78 15.31
CA TRP A 164 -10.72 -2.11 15.91
C TRP A 164 -11.95 -2.42 16.76
N ASP A 165 -12.29 -1.53 17.69
CA ASP A 165 -13.43 -1.71 18.59
C ASP A 165 -14.75 -1.79 17.81
N ALA A 166 -14.95 -0.88 16.85
CA ALA A 166 -16.17 -0.84 16.03
C ALA A 166 -16.32 -2.08 15.14
N LEU A 167 -15.23 -2.57 14.54
CA LEU A 167 -15.25 -3.75 13.66
C LEU A 167 -15.44 -5.04 14.46
N THR A 168 -14.81 -5.15 15.64
CA THR A 168 -14.97 -6.32 16.53
C THR A 168 -16.41 -6.45 17.01
N ALA A 169 -17.05 -5.34 17.38
CA ALA A 169 -18.47 -5.32 17.74
C ALA A 169 -19.38 -5.75 16.57
N ARG A 170 -18.96 -5.52 15.32
CA ARG A 170 -19.70 -5.92 14.13
C ARG A 170 -19.68 -7.44 13.93
N VAL A 171 -18.54 -8.07 14.17
CA VAL A 171 -18.36 -9.54 14.04
C VAL A 171 -19.08 -10.28 15.16
N GLY A 172 -19.07 -9.77 16.40
CA GLY A 172 -19.73 -10.42 17.53
C GLY A 172 -21.27 -10.40 17.51
N ASN A 173 -21.88 -9.66 16.58
CA ASN A 173 -23.33 -9.52 16.43
C ASN A 173 -23.91 -10.29 15.23
N GLY A 174 -23.09 -11.06 14.50
CA GLY A 174 -23.51 -11.91 13.37
C GLY A 174 -23.41 -13.39 13.73
#